data_AF-A0A7D9HL86-F1
#
_entry.id   AF-A0A7D9HL86-F1
#
_cell.length_a   1.000
_cell.length_b   1.000
_cell.length_c   1.000
_cell.angle_alpha   90.00
_cell.angle_beta   90.00
_cell.angle_gamma   90.00
#
_symmetry.space_group_name_H-M   'P 1'
#
loop_
_entity.id
_entity.type
_entity.pdbx_description
1 polymer ?
#
loop_
_entity_poly.entity_id
_entity_poly.type
_entity_poly.pdbx_seq_one_letter_code
_entity_poly.pdbx_strand_id
1 'polypeptide(L)'
;MGKLNGSTEHCCPCCETYPKIERVNGRKDSVNKVVHAYKCTVNDATGYSPFFLLFGRLPRLPVDLMFGTSRTASKGNHTEYVKRWKGAMKDAYAKAISNASKAASAGKSNYDRKVRFTVLEPGDRVLVTSTQPY
;
A
#
# COMPACT_ATOMS: atom_id res chain seq x y z
N MET A 1 24.22 -6.33 -24.75
CA MET A 1 22.81 -6.65 -24.44
C MET A 1 22.60 -6.55 -22.93
N GLY A 2 22.31 -5.35 -22.42
CA GLY A 2 22.14 -5.09 -20.99
C GLY A 2 20.69 -4.70 -20.69
N LYS A 3 20.05 -5.43 -19.79
CA LYS A 3 18.65 -5.24 -19.38
C LYS A 3 18.50 -3.95 -18.58
N LEU A 4 17.78 -2.98 -19.12
CA LEU A 4 17.26 -1.82 -18.38
C LEU A 4 15.97 -2.25 -17.67
N ASN A 5 16.10 -2.81 -16.47
CA ASN A 5 14.97 -3.02 -15.57
C ASN A 5 14.73 -1.72 -14.80
N GLY A 6 14.19 -0.71 -15.49
CA GLY A 6 13.71 0.52 -14.86
C GLY A 6 12.39 0.25 -14.14
N SER A 7 12.44 -0.38 -12.96
CA SER A 7 11.40 -0.17 -11.97
C SER A 7 11.49 1.29 -11.57
N THR A 8 10.76 2.16 -12.29
CA THR A 8 10.50 3.52 -11.84
C THR A 8 9.78 3.41 -10.51
N GLU A 9 10.55 3.44 -9.43
CA GLU A 9 10.08 3.73 -8.09
C GLU A 9 9.43 5.11 -8.18
N HIS A 10 8.14 5.15 -8.49
CA HIS A 10 7.32 6.32 -8.25
C HIS A 10 7.11 6.37 -6.74
N CYS A 11 8.20 6.66 -6.01
CA CYS A 11 8.13 7.06 -4.63
C CYS A 11 7.25 8.30 -4.60
N CYS A 12 6.13 8.21 -3.87
CA CYS A 12 5.30 9.38 -3.65
C CYS A 12 6.17 10.43 -2.93
N PRO A 13 6.27 11.68 -3.43
CA PRO A 13 7.01 12.76 -2.75
C PRO A 13 6.54 13.00 -1.31
N CYS A 14 5.34 12.52 -0.96
CA CYS A 14 4.80 12.55 0.40
C CYS A 14 5.60 11.69 1.39
N CYS A 15 6.32 10.66 0.94
CA CYS A 15 7.13 9.81 1.83
C CYS A 15 8.40 10.52 2.30
N GLU A 16 8.98 11.39 1.47
CA GLU A 16 10.22 12.12 1.77
C GLU A 16 9.98 13.35 2.67
N THR A 17 8.74 13.86 2.70
CA THR A 17 8.36 15.06 3.47
C THR A 17 7.86 14.77 4.88
N TYR A 18 7.69 13.50 5.26
CA TYR A 18 7.26 13.19 6.63
C TYR A 18 8.44 13.33 7.61
N PRO A 19 8.38 14.25 8.59
CA PRO A 19 9.37 14.27 9.66
C PRO A 19 9.34 12.92 10.38
N LYS A 20 10.50 12.43 10.82
CA LYS A 20 10.61 11.25 11.71
C LYS A 20 9.52 11.38 12.77
N ILE A 21 8.61 10.41 12.81
CA ILE A 21 7.47 10.45 13.72
C ILE A 21 8.05 10.39 15.14
N GLU A 22 8.20 11.55 15.77
CA GLU A 22 8.51 11.62 17.20
C GLU A 22 7.39 10.94 17.97
N ARG A 23 7.75 10.30 19.08
CA ARG A 23 6.78 9.63 19.95
C ARG A 23 5.83 10.66 20.55
N VAL A 24 4.71 10.88 19.87
CA VAL A 24 3.60 11.67 20.39
C VAL A 24 3.00 10.89 21.55
N ASN A 25 3.05 11.49 22.75
CA ASN A 25 2.48 10.95 23.98
C ASN A 25 0.94 10.98 23.91
N GLY A 26 0.35 10.06 23.14
CA GLY A 26 -1.10 9.95 22.98
C GLY A 26 -1.51 9.16 21.75
N ARG A 27 -2.16 7.99 21.96
CA ARG A 27 -2.67 7.15 20.86
C ARG A 27 -3.73 7.87 20.02
N LYS A 28 -4.56 8.74 20.62
CA LYS A 28 -5.68 9.41 19.94
C LYS A 28 -5.22 10.52 19.00
N ASP A 29 -4.23 11.31 19.39
CA ASP A 29 -3.80 12.49 18.64
C ASP A 29 -2.91 12.16 17.44
N SER A 30 -2.38 10.93 17.38
CA SER A 30 -1.51 10.44 16.32
C SER A 30 -2.25 9.66 15.21
N VAL A 31 -3.48 9.20 15.44
CA VAL A 31 -4.22 8.34 14.48
C VAL A 31 -4.33 8.99 13.11
N ASN A 32 -4.73 10.26 13.06
CA ASN A 32 -4.92 10.97 11.78
C ASN A 32 -3.61 11.08 10.99
N LYS A 33 -2.48 11.30 11.68
CA LYS A 33 -1.16 11.38 11.06
C LYS A 33 -0.72 10.03 10.49
N VAL A 34 -0.96 8.94 11.23
CA VAL A 34 -0.62 7.58 10.81
C VAL A 34 -1.51 7.11 9.65
N VAL A 35 -2.82 7.36 9.73
CA VAL A 35 -3.76 7.02 8.65
C VAL A 35 -3.40 7.77 7.37
N HIS A 36 -3.02 9.05 7.48
CA HIS A 36 -2.57 9.82 6.34
C HIS A 36 -1.28 9.23 5.75
N ALA A 37 -0.28 8.95 6.58
CA ALA A 37 0.96 8.29 6.13
C ALA A 37 0.64 7.00 5.39
N TYR A 38 -0.14 6.09 5.98
CA TYR A 38 -0.54 4.82 5.36
C TYR A 38 -1.23 5.00 3.99
N LYS A 39 -2.12 5.99 3.86
CA LYS A 39 -2.81 6.29 2.60
C LYS A 39 -1.85 6.76 1.50
N CYS A 40 -0.78 7.47 1.87
CA CYS A 40 0.15 8.10 0.94
C CYS A 40 1.36 7.24 0.61
N THR A 41 1.75 6.33 1.51
CA THR A 41 2.88 5.42 1.33
C THR A 41 2.56 4.30 0.35
N VAL A 42 3.54 3.94 -0.46
CA VAL A 42 3.47 2.75 -1.30
C VAL A 42 3.44 1.51 -0.39
N ASN A 43 2.55 0.57 -0.68
CA ASN A 43 2.53 -0.71 0.00
C ASN A 43 3.41 -1.70 -0.78
N ASP A 44 4.36 -2.35 -0.10
CA ASP A 44 5.29 -3.31 -0.70
C ASP A 44 4.58 -4.49 -1.41
N ALA A 45 3.44 -4.93 -0.90
CA ALA A 45 2.70 -6.05 -1.49
C ALA A 45 2.06 -5.67 -2.83
N THR A 46 1.57 -4.44 -2.99
CA THR A 46 0.87 -4.00 -4.21
C THR A 46 1.78 -3.19 -5.13
N GLY A 47 2.81 -2.55 -4.61
CA GLY A 47 3.65 -1.57 -5.31
C GLY A 47 2.98 -0.23 -5.57
N TYR A 48 1.81 0.04 -4.95
CA TYR A 48 1.08 1.30 -5.08
C TYR A 48 0.55 1.78 -3.73
N SER A 49 0.33 3.09 -3.59
CA SER A 49 -0.34 3.62 -2.40
C SER A 49 -1.85 3.36 -2.47
N PRO A 50 -2.52 3.09 -1.32
CA PRO A 50 -3.97 2.89 -1.29
C PRO A 50 -4.75 4.06 -1.89
N PHE A 51 -4.30 5.30 -1.64
CA PHE A 51 -4.95 6.49 -2.18
C PHE A 51 -4.85 6.57 -3.70
N PHE A 52 -3.69 6.19 -4.28
CA PHE A 52 -3.52 6.17 -5.72
C PHE A 52 -4.43 5.14 -6.40
N LEU A 53 -4.57 3.93 -5.84
CA LEU A 53 -5.46 2.91 -6.41
C LEU A 53 -6.95 3.35 -6.38
N LEU A 54 -7.35 4.12 -5.38
CA LEU A 54 -8.74 4.61 -5.28
C LEU A 54 -9.02 5.79 -6.21
N PHE A 55 -8.09 6.76 -6.32
CA PHE A 55 -8.37 8.05 -6.96
C PHE A 55 -7.53 8.34 -8.21
N GLY A 56 -6.53 7.51 -8.51
CA GLY A 56 -5.60 7.68 -9.63
C GLY A 56 -4.73 8.93 -9.55
N ARG A 57 -4.61 9.52 -8.35
CA ARG A 57 -3.83 10.72 -8.07
C ARG A 57 -3.23 10.63 -6.68
N LEU A 58 -2.24 11.46 -6.41
CA LEU A 58 -1.69 11.63 -5.07
C LEU A 58 -2.59 12.54 -4.22
N PRO A 59 -2.60 12.35 -2.90
CA PRO A 59 -3.29 13.26 -2.00
C PRO A 59 -2.62 14.63 -2.09
N ARG A 60 -3.43 15.69 -2.05
CA ARG A 60 -2.90 17.05 -2.02
C ARG A 60 -2.62 17.41 -0.58
N LEU A 61 -1.37 17.77 -0.30
CA LEU A 61 -0.96 18.19 1.02
C LEU A 61 -1.24 19.69 1.19
N PRO A 62 -1.48 20.17 2.43
CA PRO A 62 -1.56 21.60 2.71
C PRO A 62 -0.31 22.35 2.20
N VAL A 63 0.87 21.72 2.27
CA VAL A 63 2.11 22.27 1.74
C VAL A 63 2.06 22.47 0.22
N ASP A 64 1.46 21.54 -0.53
CA ASP A 64 1.30 21.66 -2.00
C ASP A 64 0.37 22.81 -2.38
N LEU A 65 -0.60 23.12 -1.52
CA LEU A 65 -1.51 24.25 -1.72
C LEU A 65 -0.81 25.58 -1.44
N MET A 66 -0.03 25.66 -0.35
CA MET A 66 0.70 26.86 0.04
C MET A 66 1.79 27.25 -0.97
N PHE A 67 2.49 26.25 -1.54
CA PHE A 67 3.54 26.48 -2.52
C PHE A 67 3.05 26.45 -3.97
N GLY A 68 1.76 26.25 -4.21
CA GLY A 68 1.19 26.23 -5.57
C GLY A 68 1.76 25.13 -6.48
N THR A 69 2.41 24.10 -5.92
CA THR A 69 3.04 22.98 -6.65
C THR A 69 2.01 21.99 -7.21
N SER A 70 0.72 22.24 -6.96
CA SER A 70 -0.39 21.51 -7.56
C SER A 70 -0.20 21.35 -9.07
N ARG A 71 -0.06 20.11 -9.53
CA ARG A 71 -0.12 19.74 -10.96
C ARG A 71 -1.26 20.50 -11.62
N THR A 72 -0.93 21.44 -12.49
CA THR A 72 -1.90 22.18 -13.30
C THR A 72 -2.71 21.14 -14.07
N ALA A 73 -4.03 21.12 -13.86
CA ALA A 73 -4.90 20.31 -14.69
C ALA A 73 -4.67 20.77 -16.14
N SER A 74 -4.08 19.90 -16.96
CA SER A 74 -3.93 20.14 -18.39
C SER A 74 -5.28 20.60 -18.91
N LYS A 75 -5.35 21.77 -19.56
CA LYS A 75 -6.56 22.31 -20.21
C LYS A 75 -6.92 21.49 -21.46
N GLY A 76 -7.02 20.17 -21.30
CA GLY A 76 -7.36 19.22 -22.36
C GLY A 76 -8.85 18.89 -22.35
N ASN A 77 -9.32 18.31 -23.45
CA ASN A 77 -10.69 17.83 -23.57
C ASN A 77 -11.00 16.81 -22.46
N HIS A 78 -12.10 17.02 -21.74
CA HIS A 78 -12.52 16.16 -20.61
C HIS A 78 -12.61 14.68 -21.01
N THR A 79 -13.09 14.41 -22.22
CA THR A 79 -13.26 13.04 -22.73
C THR A 79 -11.93 12.31 -22.89
N GLU A 80 -10.89 13.00 -23.34
CA GLU A 80 -9.55 12.45 -23.50
C GLU A 80 -8.90 12.19 -22.13
N TYR A 81 -9.09 13.11 -21.17
CA TYR A 81 -8.64 12.92 -19.80
C TYR A 81 -9.23 11.65 -19.17
N VAL A 82 -10.55 11.46 -19.28
CA VAL A 82 -11.23 10.27 -18.72
C VAL A 82 -10.74 8.99 -19.39
N LYS A 83 -10.56 8.97 -20.72
CA LYS A 83 -10.01 7.82 -21.45
C LYS A 83 -8.61 7.46 -20.95
N ARG A 84 -7.71 8.44 -20.85
CA ARG A 84 -6.35 8.24 -20.36
C ARG A 84 -6.33 7.77 -18.91
N TRP A 85 -7.13 8.39 -18.04
CA TRP A 85 -7.23 8.01 -16.63
C TRP A 85 -7.72 6.56 -16.50
N LYS A 86 -8.76 6.16 -17.24
CA LYS A 86 -9.29 4.79 -17.22
C LYS A 86 -8.26 3.76 -17.69
N GLY A 87 -7.49 4.08 -18.74
CA GLY A 87 -6.40 3.23 -19.21
C GLY A 87 -5.32 3.05 -18.14
N ALA A 88 -4.78 4.17 -17.63
CA ALA A 88 -3.75 4.15 -16.60
C ALA A 88 -4.19 3.39 -15.33
N MET A 89 -5.45 3.56 -14.90
CA MET A 89 -5.97 2.85 -13.73
C MET A 89 -6.12 1.36 -13.95
N LYS A 90 -6.59 0.92 -15.14
CA LYS A 90 -6.65 -0.51 -15.47
C LYS A 90 -5.28 -1.16 -15.36
N ASP A 91 -4.25 -0.50 -15.90
CA ASP A 91 -2.88 -1.01 -15.88
C ASP A 91 -2.33 -1.05 -14.45
N ALA A 92 -2.58 -0.01 -13.66
CA ALA A 92 -2.17 0.05 -12.25
C ALA A 92 -2.82 -1.07 -11.43
N TYR A 93 -4.13 -1.29 -11.58
CA TYR A 93 -4.83 -2.37 -10.90
C TYR A 93 -4.32 -3.75 -11.31
N ALA A 94 -4.10 -3.99 -12.60
CA ALA A 94 -3.56 -5.25 -13.09
C ALA A 94 -2.20 -5.57 -12.46
N LYS A 95 -1.31 -4.57 -12.39
CA LYS A 95 0.00 -4.69 -11.72
C LYS A 95 -0.15 -4.92 -10.22
N ALA A 96 -0.99 -4.14 -9.55
CA ALA A 96 -1.22 -4.25 -8.11
C ALA A 96 -1.72 -5.64 -7.71
N ILE A 97 -2.67 -6.21 -8.46
CA ILE A 97 -3.21 -7.55 -8.23
C ILE A 97 -2.14 -8.61 -8.47
N SER A 98 -1.37 -8.50 -9.56
CA SER A 98 -0.27 -9.44 -9.85
C SER A 98 0.78 -9.43 -8.73
N ASN A 99 1.18 -8.25 -8.27
CA ASN A 99 2.14 -8.10 -7.18
C ASN A 99 1.58 -8.67 -5.86
N ALA A 100 0.34 -8.33 -5.51
CA ALA A 100 -0.30 -8.81 -4.30
C ALA A 100 -0.40 -10.34 -4.28
N SER A 101 -0.73 -10.96 -5.42
CA SER A 101 -0.77 -12.42 -5.56
C SER A 101 0.60 -13.07 -5.37
N LYS A 102 1.66 -12.47 -5.93
CA LYS A 102 3.05 -12.94 -5.73
C LYS A 102 3.48 -12.79 -4.28
N ALA A 103 3.22 -11.64 -3.66
CA ALA A 103 3.54 -11.38 -2.26
C ALA A 103 2.79 -12.34 -1.33
N ALA A 104 1.50 -12.61 -1.60
CA ALA A 104 0.70 -13.58 -0.86
C ALA A 104 1.26 -15.01 -0.99
N SER A 105 1.60 -15.43 -2.22
CA SER A 105 2.19 -16.74 -2.48
C SER A 105 3.54 -16.92 -1.78
N ALA A 106 4.41 -15.91 -1.83
CA ALA A 106 5.70 -15.92 -1.14
C ALA A 106 5.52 -15.93 0.39
N GLY A 107 4.59 -15.13 0.90
CA GLY A 107 4.22 -15.10 2.32
C GLY A 107 3.74 -16.46 2.81
N LYS A 108 2.86 -17.11 2.05
CA LYS A 108 2.39 -18.48 2.33
C LYS A 108 3.54 -19.48 2.34
N SER A 109 4.38 -19.52 1.30
CA SER A 109 5.51 -20.44 1.24
C SER A 109 6.48 -20.27 2.42
N ASN A 110 6.74 -19.02 2.82
CA ASN A 110 7.59 -18.73 3.98
C ASN A 110 6.94 -19.14 5.31
N TYR A 111 5.63 -18.96 5.45
CA TYR A 111 4.88 -19.42 6.60
C TYR A 111 4.91 -20.94 6.68
N ASP A 112 4.49 -21.63 5.61
CA ASP A 112 4.43 -23.09 5.51
C ASP A 112 5.79 -23.73 5.82
N ARG A 113 6.90 -23.11 5.42
CA ARG A 113 8.27 -23.58 5.76
C ARG A 113 8.59 -23.53 7.26
N LYS A 114 8.04 -22.56 8.00
CA LYS A 114 8.27 -22.40 9.44
C LYS A 114 7.28 -23.19 10.29
N VAL A 115 6.14 -23.56 9.72
CA VAL A 115 5.14 -24.38 10.40
C VAL A 115 5.72 -25.77 10.65
N ARG A 116 5.90 -26.11 11.92
CA ARG A 116 6.11 -27.49 12.35
C ARG A 116 4.72 -28.08 12.54
N PHE A 117 4.27 -28.91 11.59
CA PHE A 117 3.03 -29.66 11.77
C PHE A 117 3.34 -31.00 12.44
N THR A 118 2.55 -31.35 13.43
CA THR A 118 2.38 -32.72 13.92
C THR A 118 1.04 -33.20 13.41
N VAL A 119 1.01 -34.34 12.72
CA VAL A 119 -0.26 -34.99 12.36
C VAL A 119 -0.91 -35.41 13.68
N LEU A 120 -2.14 -34.95 13.92
CA LEU A 120 -2.91 -35.31 15.11
C LEU A 120 -3.74 -36.54 14.77
N GLU A 121 -3.54 -37.60 15.53
CA GLU A 121 -4.29 -38.83 15.39
C GLU A 121 -5.39 -38.92 16.47
N PRO A 122 -6.49 -39.65 16.21
CA PRO A 122 -7.51 -39.91 17.23
C PRO A 122 -6.89 -40.53 18.48
N GLY A 123 -7.00 -39.83 19.61
CA GLY A 123 -6.40 -40.23 20.90
C GLY A 123 -5.29 -39.31 21.40
N ASP A 124 -4.78 -38.41 20.56
CA ASP A 124 -3.77 -37.43 20.95
C ASP A 124 -4.32 -36.37 21.91
N ARG A 125 -3.54 -36.04 22.95
CA ARG A 125 -3.87 -34.96 23.89
C ARG A 125 -3.36 -33.65 23.34
N VAL A 126 -4.25 -32.69 23.14
CA VAL A 126 -3.94 -31.34 22.66
C VAL A 126 -4.20 -30.29 23.73
N LEU A 127 -3.38 -29.24 23.74
CA LEU A 127 -3.61 -28.09 24.61
C LEU A 127 -4.64 -27.16 23.96
N VAL A 128 -5.80 -27.01 24.60
CA VAL A 128 -6.84 -26.08 24.15
C VAL A 128 -6.62 -24.74 24.84
N THR A 129 -6.35 -23.70 24.06
CA THR A 129 -6.32 -22.34 24.59
C THR A 129 -7.76 -21.89 24.84
N SER A 130 -8.13 -21.59 26.08
CA SER A 130 -9.45 -21.07 26.41
C SER A 130 -9.61 -19.66 25.83
N THR A 131 -10.29 -19.52 24.69
CA THR A 131 -10.69 -18.22 24.13
C THR A 131 -12.08 -17.83 24.63
N GLN A 132 -12.30 -17.89 25.95
CA GLN A 132 -13.51 -17.29 26.51
C GLN A 132 -13.35 -15.77 26.51
N PRO A 133 -14.25 -15.01 25.86
CA PRO A 133 -14.42 -13.61 26.24
C PRO A 133 -15.07 -13.59 27.62
N TYR A 134 -14.47 -12.85 28.54
CA TYR A 134 -15.13 -12.43 29.78
C TYR A 134 -16.28 -11.47 29.45
#